data_AF-A0A182YLF4-F1
#
_entry.id   AF-A0A182YLF4-F1
#
_cell.length_a   1.000
_cell.length_b   1.000
_cell.length_c   1.000
_cell.angle_alpha   90.00
_cell.angle_beta   90.00
_cell.angle_gamma   90.00
#
_symmetry.space_group_name_H-M   'P 1'
#
loop_
_entity.id
_entity.type
_entity.pdbx_description
1 polymer ?
#
loop_
_entity_poly.entity_id
_entity_poly.type
_entity_poly.pdbx_seq_one_letter_code
_entity_poly.pdbx_strand_id
1 'polypeptide(L)'
;MVSLRVCTVLLAVATAIHQVKYQGSKYKIEKVMDITLKHALESIRPSAWNVKELDLSGNLLSKISADDLAPFTNLEVLNVSSNVVYESLDVRSLSKLQTIDLNNNFVTEVLVGPAIQTLHAANNNISSVICYGERQGWGSKRLYLANNKIGSLLSLADACRSRVEYLDLKLNEIDMLDFGDLAASSETLKHLNLEYNFIFDVKNQRNVVFSQLEMLDLSSNKLAHLGPEFAAVSQGRSINLSNNKLVLLSEVKFSPAVTSFDLRGNGLQCATLKKFFKKNKQLESVSIATVRDATGRDKEACTDTDKYEGPYCCENLVAPYAERLIDLKRKEYALFSRVGSEKERAECEKENKDRLRKVDMIKKQYSTTIDEETRRNQMKIQLTQTKTALERKLPALQNAYNELAGELETVAAELQITVTEDHNLLQLLRSIVQRYEDHYIEEQGKQSNAIRDWDMYQKKETELLEENARMKKLNGEADTALQKANATLQDLNVREQNLIKILSKVQPSAQAEA
;
A
#
# COMPACT_ATOMS: atom_id res chain seq x y z
N MET A 1 50.22 34.62 23.19
CA MET A 1 50.61 33.63 22.14
C MET A 1 51.04 32.36 22.83
N VAL A 2 50.12 31.39 22.99
CA VAL A 2 50.42 30.07 23.56
C VAL A 2 50.39 29.07 22.42
N SER A 3 51.53 28.42 22.19
CA SER A 3 51.78 27.49 21.10
C SER A 3 51.01 26.18 21.31
N LEU A 4 50.02 25.90 20.46
CA LEU A 4 49.43 24.56 20.35
C LEU A 4 50.47 23.60 19.74
N ARG A 5 50.93 22.61 20.50
CA ARG A 5 51.67 21.46 19.96
C ARG A 5 50.68 20.32 19.71
N VAL A 6 50.36 20.10 18.43
CA VAL A 6 49.71 18.87 17.96
C VAL A 6 50.77 17.77 17.96
N CYS A 7 50.57 16.73 18.75
CA CYS A 7 51.49 15.59 18.82
C CYS A 7 51.09 14.55 17.76
N THR A 8 51.68 14.64 16.57
CA THR A 8 51.60 13.60 15.53
C THR A 8 52.62 12.51 15.83
N VAL A 9 52.16 11.31 16.20
CA VAL A 9 53.00 10.11 16.26
C VAL A 9 52.97 9.45 14.88
N LEU A 10 54.10 9.46 14.18
CA LEU A 10 54.34 8.71 12.95
C LEU A 10 55.11 7.43 13.31
N LEU A 11 54.44 6.28 13.34
CA LEU A 11 55.09 4.97 13.25
C LEU A 11 54.87 4.43 11.84
N ALA A 12 55.96 4.16 11.13
CA ALA A 12 55.95 3.63 9.78
C ALA A 12 56.04 2.09 9.80
N VAL A 13 54.96 1.42 9.42
CA VAL A 13 54.95 0.07 8.83
C VAL A 13 53.92 0.08 7.69
N ALA A 14 54.24 -0.57 6.57
CA ALA A 14 53.72 -0.30 5.24
C ALA A 14 52.19 -0.48 5.05
N THR A 15 51.62 0.48 4.31
CA THR A 15 50.37 0.45 3.52
C THR A 15 49.02 0.43 4.25
N ALA A 16 48.78 1.44 5.09
CA ALA A 16 47.58 2.29 5.06
C ALA A 16 47.80 3.49 6.00
N ILE A 17 47.98 4.69 5.45
CA ILE A 17 48.20 5.91 6.24
C ILE A 17 46.84 6.39 6.77
N HIS A 18 46.26 5.63 7.70
CA HIS A 18 45.13 6.12 8.49
C HIS A 18 45.61 7.29 9.36
N GLN A 19 44.78 8.31 9.52
CA GLN A 19 45.12 9.47 10.34
C GLN A 19 44.30 9.44 11.63
N VAL A 20 44.99 9.27 12.76
CA VAL A 20 44.37 9.36 14.08
C VAL A 20 44.62 10.76 14.63
N LYS A 21 43.53 11.49 14.88
CA LYS A 21 43.53 12.78 15.57
C LYS A 21 42.84 12.60 16.91
N TYR A 22 43.34 13.22 17.97
CA TYR A 22 42.68 13.15 19.27
C TYR A 22 42.82 14.45 20.07
N GLN A 23 41.83 14.69 20.92
CA GLN A 23 41.82 15.78 21.90
C GLN A 23 41.18 15.26 23.19
N GLY A 24 42.00 15.02 24.21
CA GLY A 24 41.53 14.43 25.47
C GLY A 24 40.98 13.02 25.25
N SER A 25 39.70 12.82 25.51
CA SER A 25 38.98 11.55 25.34
C SER A 25 38.27 11.40 24.00
N LYS A 26 38.44 12.37 23.09
CA LYS A 26 37.81 12.39 21.75
C LYS A 26 38.84 11.97 20.71
N TYR A 27 38.51 10.95 19.93
CA TYR A 27 39.35 10.38 18.89
C TYR A 27 38.62 10.45 17.55
N LYS A 28 39.33 10.84 16.51
CA LYS A 28 38.86 10.82 15.12
C LYS A 28 39.82 10.03 14.26
N ILE A 29 39.30 9.09 13.50
CA ILE A 29 40.06 8.30 12.53
C ILE A 29 39.60 8.65 11.13
N GLU A 30 40.54 9.08 10.29
CA GLU A 30 40.29 9.47 8.90
C GLU A 30 41.10 8.58 7.95
N LYS A 31 40.64 8.51 6.70
CA LYS A 31 41.28 7.76 5.60
C LYS A 31 41.35 6.25 5.87
N VAL A 32 40.28 5.71 6.44
CA VAL A 32 40.14 4.27 6.67
C VAL A 32 39.12 3.62 5.73
N MET A 33 39.42 2.38 5.37
CA MET A 33 38.57 1.42 4.68
C MET A 33 38.39 0.18 5.56
N ASP A 34 37.45 -0.70 5.22
CA ASP A 34 37.15 -1.93 5.98
C ASP A 34 38.39 -2.74 6.35
N ILE A 35 39.28 -3.00 5.38
CA ILE A 35 40.52 -3.78 5.57
C ILE A 35 41.54 -3.13 6.52
N THR A 36 41.43 -1.82 6.75
CA THR A 36 42.38 -1.03 7.54
C THR A 36 41.82 -0.61 8.90
N LEU A 37 40.49 -0.70 9.09
CA LEU A 37 39.83 -0.23 10.30
C LEU A 37 40.35 -0.97 11.53
N LYS A 38 40.49 -2.29 11.45
CA LYS A 38 41.00 -3.10 12.57
C LYS A 38 42.38 -2.65 13.02
N HIS A 39 43.30 -2.42 12.08
CA HIS A 39 44.63 -1.93 12.38
C HIS A 39 44.61 -0.52 13.00
N ALA A 40 43.74 0.36 12.50
CA ALA A 40 43.56 1.70 13.05
C ALA A 40 43.06 1.66 14.50
N LEU A 41 42.09 0.78 14.81
CA LEU A 41 41.56 0.58 16.16
C LEU A 41 42.62 -0.04 17.09
N GLU A 42 43.45 -0.96 16.60
CA GLU A 42 44.57 -1.53 17.34
C GLU A 42 45.60 -0.45 17.73
N SER A 43 45.83 0.56 16.88
CA SER A 43 46.78 1.65 17.17
C SER A 43 46.36 2.52 18.36
N ILE A 44 45.06 2.66 18.62
CA ILE A 44 44.51 3.43 19.75
C ILE A 44 44.16 2.57 20.96
N ARG A 45 44.24 1.23 20.83
CA ARG A 45 43.92 0.26 21.89
C ARG A 45 44.69 0.50 23.20
N PRO A 46 45.98 0.89 23.22
CA PRO A 46 46.69 1.20 24.47
C PRO A 46 46.04 2.34 25.28
N SER A 47 45.28 3.22 24.61
CA SER A 47 44.53 4.32 25.22
C SER A 47 43.03 4.04 25.33
N ALA A 48 42.58 2.79 25.14
CA ALA A 48 41.16 2.44 25.08
C ALA A 48 40.35 2.86 26.31
N TRP A 49 40.98 2.87 27.49
CA TRP A 49 40.39 3.32 28.75
C TRP A 49 39.98 4.80 28.73
N ASN A 50 40.63 5.62 27.89
CA ASN A 50 40.41 7.06 27.77
C ASN A 50 39.47 7.43 26.60
N VAL A 51 39.14 6.50 25.70
CA VAL A 51 38.28 6.79 24.54
C VAL A 51 36.83 6.88 25.00
N LYS A 52 36.26 8.08 24.95
CA LYS A 52 34.83 8.33 25.23
C LYS A 52 34.05 8.70 23.98
N GLU A 53 34.68 9.39 23.04
CA GLU A 53 34.07 9.74 21.76
C GLU A 53 34.96 9.22 20.64
N LEU A 54 34.38 8.43 19.73
CA LEU A 54 35.05 7.90 18.56
C LEU A 54 34.33 8.35 17.30
N ASP A 55 35.04 9.13 16.49
CA ASP A 55 34.57 9.65 15.21
C ASP A 55 35.25 8.91 14.05
N LEU A 56 34.45 8.11 13.35
CA LEU A 56 34.77 7.38 12.12
C LEU A 56 34.02 7.96 10.91
N SER A 57 33.46 9.17 11.03
CA SER A 57 32.65 9.78 9.97
C SER A 57 33.46 10.10 8.71
N GLY A 58 32.79 10.08 7.55
CA GLY A 58 33.40 10.50 6.29
C GLY A 58 34.49 9.56 5.79
N ASN A 59 34.36 8.25 6.03
CA ASN A 59 35.29 7.22 5.56
C ASN A 59 34.62 6.31 4.51
N LEU A 60 35.29 5.21 4.15
CA LEU A 60 34.80 4.22 3.19
C LEU A 60 34.40 2.91 3.88
N LEU A 61 33.85 3.02 5.09
CA LEU A 61 33.45 1.86 5.87
C LEU A 61 32.12 1.31 5.35
N SER A 62 32.10 0.04 4.99
CA SER A 62 30.90 -0.69 4.58
C SER A 62 30.34 -1.56 5.70
N LYS A 63 31.17 -1.90 6.70
CA LYS A 63 30.78 -2.66 7.89
C LYS A 63 31.46 -2.13 9.14
N ILE A 64 30.80 -2.30 10.27
CA ILE A 64 31.35 -1.96 11.60
C ILE A 64 31.09 -3.15 12.51
N SER A 65 32.16 -3.73 13.05
CA SER A 65 32.08 -4.85 13.96
C SER A 65 32.02 -4.35 15.40
N ALA A 66 31.00 -4.79 16.14
CA ALA A 66 30.90 -4.53 17.58
C ALA A 66 32.10 -5.10 18.35
N ASP A 67 32.65 -6.23 17.88
CA ASP A 67 33.78 -6.91 18.51
C ASP A 67 35.07 -6.09 18.41
N ASP A 68 35.25 -5.38 17.28
CA ASP A 68 36.40 -4.49 17.09
C ASP A 68 36.32 -3.27 18.03
N LEU A 69 35.11 -2.87 18.43
CA LEU A 69 34.87 -1.75 19.33
C LEU A 69 34.76 -2.17 20.81
N ALA A 70 34.63 -3.46 21.11
CA ALA A 70 34.48 -3.99 22.47
C ALA A 70 35.59 -3.56 23.47
N PRO A 71 36.86 -3.37 23.07
CA PRO A 71 37.90 -2.89 23.98
C PRO A 71 37.66 -1.48 24.55
N PHE A 72 36.87 -0.63 23.85
CA PHE A 72 36.59 0.75 24.26
C PHE A 72 35.42 0.80 25.25
N THR A 73 35.61 0.22 26.43
CA THR A 73 34.56 0.02 27.45
C THR A 73 33.98 1.30 28.05
N ASN A 74 34.59 2.45 27.78
CA ASN A 74 34.14 3.79 28.19
C ASN A 74 33.56 4.62 27.04
N LEU A 75 33.34 4.01 25.86
CA LEU A 75 32.78 4.71 24.71
C LEU A 75 31.33 5.14 24.99
N GLU A 76 31.10 6.46 24.95
CA GLU A 76 29.82 7.12 25.19
C GLU A 76 29.22 7.65 23.87
N VAL A 77 30.06 8.06 22.91
CA VAL A 77 29.64 8.60 21.61
C VAL A 77 30.37 7.90 20.46
N LEU A 78 29.61 7.40 19.48
CA LEU A 78 30.14 6.81 18.26
C LEU A 78 29.57 7.55 17.05
N ASN A 79 30.42 8.17 16.25
CA ASN A 79 30.02 8.81 15.00
C ASN A 79 30.56 7.98 13.82
N VAL A 80 29.65 7.44 13.02
CA VAL A 80 29.90 6.64 11.81
C VAL A 80 29.16 7.24 10.61
N SER A 81 28.71 8.49 10.74
CA SER A 81 27.97 9.21 9.71
C SER A 81 28.76 9.33 8.40
N SER A 82 28.03 9.39 7.29
CA SER A 82 28.61 9.62 5.96
C SER A 82 29.67 8.60 5.59
N ASN A 83 29.36 7.33 5.81
CA ASN A 83 30.09 6.16 5.33
C ASN A 83 29.25 5.44 4.26
N VAL A 84 29.56 4.18 3.97
CA VAL A 84 28.80 3.32 3.05
C VAL A 84 28.29 2.07 3.77
N VAL A 85 27.98 2.19 5.07
CA VAL A 85 27.52 1.07 5.90
C VAL A 85 26.17 0.61 5.39
N TYR A 86 26.03 -0.70 5.16
CA TYR A 86 24.82 -1.31 4.59
C TYR A 86 24.40 -2.53 5.44
N GLU A 87 23.22 -3.09 5.16
CA GLU A 87 22.65 -4.21 5.95
C GLU A 87 22.43 -3.82 7.43
N SER A 88 22.91 -4.63 8.38
CA SER A 88 22.66 -4.46 9.81
C SER A 88 23.85 -3.82 10.51
N LEU A 89 23.59 -2.81 11.35
CA LEU A 89 24.57 -2.23 12.26
C LEU A 89 24.27 -2.69 13.69
N ASP A 90 25.04 -3.67 14.17
CA ASP A 90 24.93 -4.17 15.55
C ASP A 90 26.01 -3.54 16.44
N VAL A 91 25.58 -2.73 17.40
CA VAL A 91 26.42 -2.12 18.45
C VAL A 91 25.87 -2.42 19.85
N ARG A 92 25.05 -3.46 20.00
CA ARG A 92 24.37 -3.77 21.28
C ARG A 92 25.32 -4.12 22.41
N SER A 93 26.53 -4.62 22.09
CA SER A 93 27.56 -4.96 23.08
C SER A 93 28.19 -3.72 23.73
N LEU A 94 28.07 -2.54 23.11
CA LEU A 94 28.61 -1.27 23.61
C LEU A 94 27.70 -0.70 24.71
N SER A 95 27.77 -1.34 25.89
CA SER A 95 26.85 -1.12 27.01
C SER A 95 26.86 0.28 27.65
N LYS A 96 27.84 1.13 27.33
CA LYS A 96 27.90 2.54 27.78
C LYS A 96 27.60 3.55 26.67
N LEU A 97 27.32 3.09 25.46
CA LEU A 97 27.09 3.97 24.32
C LEU A 97 25.77 4.73 24.46
N GLN A 98 25.85 6.05 24.58
CA GLN A 98 24.70 6.93 24.80
C GLN A 98 24.26 7.61 23.50
N THR A 99 25.21 7.94 22.63
CA THR A 99 24.94 8.62 21.37
C THR A 99 25.57 7.86 20.22
N ILE A 100 24.78 7.57 19.19
CA ILE A 100 25.30 7.08 17.92
C ILE A 100 24.79 7.97 16.79
N ASP A 101 25.71 8.34 15.90
CA ASP A 101 25.38 9.02 14.64
C ASP A 101 25.79 8.13 13.47
N LEU A 102 24.81 7.62 12.75
CA LEU A 102 24.96 6.88 11.50
C LEU A 102 24.23 7.56 10.34
N ASN A 103 23.98 8.87 10.42
CA ASN A 103 23.36 9.63 9.34
C ASN A 103 24.08 9.40 8.00
N ASN A 104 23.34 9.40 6.89
CA ASN A 104 23.89 9.25 5.53
C ASN A 104 24.68 7.94 5.35
N ASN A 105 24.01 6.82 5.57
CA ASN A 105 24.51 5.48 5.25
C ASN A 105 23.42 4.72 4.48
N PHE A 106 23.55 3.41 4.35
CA PHE A 106 22.60 2.52 3.67
C PHE A 106 22.10 1.40 4.59
N VAL A 107 22.12 1.64 5.90
CA VAL A 107 21.74 0.66 6.92
C VAL A 107 20.26 0.32 6.78
N THR A 108 19.92 -0.96 6.87
CA THR A 108 18.55 -1.49 6.86
C THR A 108 18.04 -1.87 8.24
N GLU A 109 18.93 -2.25 9.16
CA GLU A 109 18.58 -2.64 10.53
C GLU A 109 19.61 -2.08 11.52
N VAL A 110 19.15 -1.59 12.67
CA VAL A 110 20.02 -1.04 13.72
C VAL A 110 19.75 -1.73 15.06
N LEU A 111 20.79 -2.27 15.70
CA LEU A 111 20.73 -2.87 17.02
C LEU A 111 21.58 -2.05 18.00
N VAL A 112 20.95 -1.44 19.00
CA VAL A 112 21.61 -0.60 20.01
C VAL A 112 21.48 -1.14 21.42
N GLY A 113 22.48 -0.84 22.25
CA GLY A 113 22.53 -1.26 23.64
C GLY A 113 21.57 -0.48 24.57
N PRO A 114 21.51 -0.86 25.85
CA PRO A 114 20.60 -0.28 26.85
C PRO A 114 20.88 1.18 27.19
N ALA A 115 22.08 1.64 26.85
CA ALA A 115 22.55 2.96 27.20
C ALA A 115 22.06 4.09 26.31
N ILE A 116 21.42 3.75 25.20
CA ILE A 116 21.14 4.70 24.14
C ILE A 116 20.18 5.79 24.61
N GLN A 117 20.60 7.03 24.41
CA GLN A 117 19.82 8.23 24.66
C GLN A 117 19.54 8.96 23.36
N THR A 118 20.51 9.02 22.44
CA THR A 118 20.36 9.72 21.16
C THR A 118 20.79 8.84 20.00
N LEU A 119 19.86 8.61 19.06
CA LEU A 119 20.10 7.88 17.82
C LEU A 119 19.91 8.83 16.64
N HIS A 120 21.00 9.22 15.99
CA HIS A 120 20.96 9.93 14.72
C HIS A 120 21.13 8.94 13.58
N ALA A 121 20.06 8.72 12.81
CA ALA A 121 20.01 7.71 11.78
C ALA A 121 19.21 8.16 10.55
N ALA A 122 19.21 9.47 10.28
CA ALA A 122 18.57 10.04 9.11
C ALA A 122 19.28 9.63 7.82
N ASN A 123 18.57 9.65 6.69
CA ASN A 123 19.10 9.30 5.37
C ASN A 123 19.77 7.91 5.35
N ASN A 124 18.99 6.88 5.68
CA ASN A 124 19.38 5.47 5.59
C ASN A 124 18.27 4.67 4.89
N ASN A 125 18.40 3.35 4.87
CA ASN A 125 17.37 2.43 4.36
C ASN A 125 16.68 1.65 5.49
N ILE A 126 16.61 2.23 6.70
CA ILE A 126 16.22 1.51 7.91
C ILE A 126 14.75 1.11 7.84
N SER A 127 14.48 -0.17 8.04
CA SER A 127 13.14 -0.73 8.19
C SER A 127 12.89 -1.38 9.57
N SER A 128 13.94 -1.54 10.39
CA SER A 128 13.88 -2.12 11.74
C SER A 128 14.89 -1.49 12.69
N VAL A 129 14.47 -1.17 13.92
CA VAL A 129 15.33 -0.67 15.00
C VAL A 129 15.06 -1.46 16.28
N ILE A 130 16.11 -2.04 16.84
CA ILE A 130 16.06 -2.88 18.04
C ILE A 130 16.91 -2.25 19.14
N CYS A 131 16.29 -1.95 20.27
CA CYS A 131 16.95 -1.44 21.45
C CYS A 131 16.97 -2.54 22.51
N TYR A 132 18.13 -2.86 23.06
CA TYR A 132 18.26 -3.90 24.08
C TYR A 132 18.26 -3.32 25.49
N GLY A 133 17.67 -4.05 26.43
CA GLY A 133 17.76 -3.79 27.86
C GLY A 133 16.98 -2.55 28.32
N GLU A 134 15.79 -2.79 28.86
CA GLU A 134 14.96 -1.77 29.49
C GLU A 134 15.36 -1.66 30.97
N ARG A 135 16.32 -0.78 31.31
CA ARG A 135 16.64 -0.47 32.71
C ARG A 135 15.93 0.79 33.15
N GLN A 136 15.12 0.67 34.21
CA GLN A 136 14.67 1.84 34.97
C GLN A 136 15.90 2.65 35.44
N GLY A 137 15.89 3.96 35.20
CA GLY A 137 16.97 4.88 35.59
C GLY A 137 17.75 5.55 34.44
N TRP A 138 17.61 5.08 33.20
CA TRP A 138 18.25 5.73 32.03
C TRP A 138 17.33 6.83 31.47
N GLY A 139 17.89 7.92 30.96
CA GLY A 139 17.15 9.09 30.48
C GLY A 139 16.18 8.79 29.33
N SER A 140 15.37 9.79 28.95
CA SER A 140 14.49 9.67 27.80
C SER A 140 15.28 9.59 26.48
N LYS A 141 14.71 8.94 25.47
CA LYS A 141 15.34 8.71 24.16
C LYS A 141 14.97 9.79 23.14
N ARG A 142 15.91 10.11 22.26
CA ARG A 142 15.75 10.99 21.09
C ARG A 142 16.15 10.21 19.84
N LEU A 143 15.17 9.90 19.00
CA LEU A 143 15.33 9.07 17.82
C LEU A 143 15.08 9.92 16.58
N TYR A 144 16.13 10.12 15.77
CA TYR A 144 16.10 10.87 14.51
C TYR A 144 16.22 9.89 13.35
N LEU A 145 15.09 9.50 12.78
CA LEU A 145 14.95 8.45 11.76
C LEU A 145 14.37 9.01 10.46
N ALA A 146 14.56 10.29 10.19
CA ALA A 146 14.05 10.95 8.99
C ALA A 146 14.60 10.33 7.71
N ASN A 147 13.75 10.20 6.68
CA ASN A 147 14.14 9.67 5.36
C ASN A 147 14.73 8.24 5.44
N ASN A 148 13.88 7.29 5.84
CA ASN A 148 14.16 5.85 5.97
C ASN A 148 13.00 5.03 5.36
N LYS A 149 12.95 3.72 5.66
CA LYS A 149 11.99 2.72 5.14
C LYS A 149 11.12 2.11 6.25
N ILE A 150 10.83 2.89 7.29
CA ILE A 150 9.97 2.44 8.40
C ILE A 150 8.53 2.40 7.90
N GLY A 151 7.92 1.21 7.91
CA GLY A 151 6.53 1.00 7.49
C GLY A 151 5.50 1.07 8.62
N SER A 152 5.93 0.94 9.88
CA SER A 152 5.04 0.98 11.05
C SER A 152 5.82 1.38 12.30
N LEU A 153 5.14 1.89 13.33
CA LEU A 153 5.76 2.07 14.65
C LEU A 153 6.30 0.76 15.23
N LEU A 154 5.72 -0.39 14.88
CA LEU A 154 6.18 -1.71 15.34
C LEU A 154 7.52 -2.14 14.74
N SER A 155 8.01 -1.47 13.70
CA SER A 155 9.41 -1.59 13.23
C SER A 155 10.42 -1.15 14.30
N LEU A 156 9.98 -0.38 15.30
CA LEU A 156 10.75 -0.08 16.48
C LEU A 156 10.36 -1.09 17.58
N ALA A 157 11.32 -1.85 18.07
CA ALA A 157 11.10 -2.78 19.18
C ALA A 157 10.54 -2.04 20.42
N ASP A 158 9.84 -2.75 21.31
CA ASP A 158 9.17 -2.18 22.48
C ASP A 158 10.09 -1.25 23.30
N ALA A 159 11.33 -1.67 23.55
CA ALA A 159 12.31 -0.88 24.29
C ALA A 159 12.74 0.42 23.57
N CYS A 160 12.66 0.47 22.24
CA CYS A 160 12.88 1.71 21.48
C CYS A 160 11.70 2.65 21.58
N ARG A 161 10.47 2.13 21.73
CA ARG A 161 9.23 2.91 21.92
C ARG A 161 8.98 3.30 23.37
N SER A 162 9.83 2.87 24.30
CA SER A 162 9.75 3.18 25.72
C SER A 162 10.56 4.43 26.09
N ARG A 163 9.92 5.33 26.83
CA ARG A 163 10.49 6.59 27.35
C ARG A 163 11.11 7.47 26.26
N VAL A 164 10.47 7.57 25.10
CA VAL A 164 10.89 8.46 24.02
C VAL A 164 10.45 9.89 24.34
N GLU A 165 11.37 10.84 24.23
CA GLU A 165 11.09 12.28 24.32
C GLU A 165 10.90 12.90 22.94
N TYR A 166 11.72 12.50 21.98
CA TYR A 166 11.72 13.05 20.62
C TYR A 166 11.74 11.90 19.61
N LEU A 167 10.72 11.81 18.77
CA LEU A 167 10.60 10.82 17.71
C LEU A 167 10.36 11.50 16.37
N ASP A 168 11.37 11.43 15.50
CA ASP A 168 11.31 12.00 14.16
C ASP A 168 11.36 10.90 13.12
N LEU A 169 10.18 10.61 12.57
CA LEU A 169 9.89 9.59 11.56
C LEU A 169 9.42 10.24 10.26
N LYS A 170 9.72 11.53 10.01
CA LYS A 170 9.34 12.17 8.75
C LYS A 170 9.98 11.48 7.54
N LEU A 171 9.32 11.55 6.39
CA LEU A 171 9.81 10.92 5.15
C LEU A 171 10.06 9.41 5.26
N ASN A 172 9.25 8.70 6.05
CA ASN A 172 9.23 7.24 6.05
C ASN A 172 8.10 6.71 5.14
N GLU A 173 7.69 5.47 5.35
CA GLU A 173 6.70 4.75 4.54
C GLU A 173 5.55 4.22 5.42
N ILE A 174 5.24 4.93 6.52
CA ILE A 174 4.19 4.54 7.46
C ILE A 174 2.82 4.76 6.84
N ASP A 175 1.95 3.75 6.89
CA ASP A 175 0.61 3.76 6.31
C ASP A 175 -0.53 3.79 7.36
N MET A 176 -0.29 3.22 8.53
CA MET A 176 -1.21 3.21 9.67
C MET A 176 -0.47 3.61 10.96
N LEU A 177 -1.17 4.35 11.81
CA LEU A 177 -0.66 4.80 13.10
C LEU A 177 -1.56 4.31 14.24
N ASP A 178 -1.00 3.68 15.28
CA ASP A 178 -1.69 3.52 16.56
C ASP A 178 -0.92 4.23 17.66
N PHE A 179 -1.53 5.26 18.27
CA PHE A 179 -0.94 5.93 19.43
C PHE A 179 -0.71 4.98 20.61
N GLY A 180 -1.45 3.87 20.68
CA GLY A 180 -1.27 2.79 21.64
C GLY A 180 0.12 2.15 21.59
N ASP A 181 0.78 2.17 20.42
CA ASP A 181 2.13 1.62 20.27
C ASP A 181 3.19 2.47 20.99
N LEU A 182 2.88 3.73 21.32
CA LEU A 182 3.75 4.63 22.09
C LEU A 182 3.28 4.78 23.54
N ALA A 183 2.45 3.87 24.05
CA ALA A 183 1.94 3.93 25.43
C ALA A 183 3.05 4.04 26.48
N ALA A 184 4.19 3.36 26.27
CA ALA A 184 5.36 3.43 27.17
C ALA A 184 6.12 4.77 27.12
N SER A 185 5.68 5.70 26.27
CA SER A 185 6.20 7.07 26.15
C SER A 185 5.14 8.14 26.46
N SER A 186 3.98 7.77 27.01
CA SER A 186 2.88 8.69 27.33
C SER A 186 3.29 9.87 28.21
N GLU A 187 4.21 9.65 29.14
CA GLU A 187 4.69 10.66 30.10
C GLU A 187 5.98 11.36 29.66
N THR A 188 6.62 10.92 28.58
CA THR A 188 7.93 11.46 28.15
C THR A 188 7.88 12.13 26.79
N LEU A 189 6.97 11.72 25.89
CA LEU A 189 6.94 12.16 24.50
C LEU A 189 6.56 13.63 24.39
N LYS A 190 7.49 14.43 23.86
CA LYS A 190 7.30 15.86 23.61
C LYS A 190 7.17 16.17 22.12
N HIS A 191 7.89 15.46 21.27
CA HIS A 191 7.88 15.71 19.83
C HIS A 191 7.64 14.41 19.07
N LEU A 192 6.58 14.40 18.26
CA LEU A 192 6.28 13.33 17.32
C LEU A 192 6.14 13.91 15.92
N ASN A 193 7.14 13.66 15.07
CA ASN A 193 7.13 14.09 13.68
C ASN A 193 6.92 12.89 12.75
N LEU A 194 5.80 12.88 12.05
CA LEU A 194 5.36 11.89 11.08
C LEU A 194 5.05 12.54 9.71
N GLU A 195 5.59 13.75 9.47
CA GLU A 195 5.44 14.52 8.24
C GLU A 195 5.87 13.70 7.00
N TYR A 196 5.15 13.83 5.89
CA TYR A 196 5.47 13.12 4.63
C TYR A 196 5.58 11.59 4.82
N ASN A 197 4.59 10.97 5.46
CA ASN A 197 4.37 9.53 5.39
C ASN A 197 3.16 9.26 4.47
N PHE A 198 2.60 8.05 4.51
CA PHE A 198 1.42 7.65 3.75
C PHE A 198 0.24 7.31 4.68
N ILE A 199 0.20 7.92 5.87
CA ILE A 199 -0.73 7.55 6.93
C ILE A 199 -2.16 7.86 6.49
N PHE A 200 -3.00 6.84 6.37
CA PHE A 200 -4.41 6.98 5.97
C PHE A 200 -5.39 6.73 7.13
N ASP A 201 -4.96 6.01 8.18
CA ASP A 201 -5.77 5.68 9.36
C ASP A 201 -4.96 5.84 10.66
N VAL A 202 -5.65 6.29 11.71
CA VAL A 202 -5.09 6.49 13.05
C VAL A 202 -5.96 5.80 14.09
N LYS A 203 -5.32 5.14 15.05
CA LYS A 203 -5.96 4.44 16.17
C LYS A 203 -5.36 4.89 17.50
N ASN A 204 -6.08 4.59 18.57
CA ASN A 204 -5.60 4.73 19.95
C ASN A 204 -6.14 3.57 20.79
N GLN A 205 -5.73 2.34 20.46
CA GLN A 205 -6.33 1.13 21.04
C GLN A 205 -6.12 1.01 22.57
N ARG A 206 -5.07 1.65 23.09
CA ARG A 206 -4.72 1.64 24.51
C ARG A 206 -5.18 2.88 25.27
N ASN A 207 -6.01 3.74 24.67
CA ASN A 207 -6.53 4.97 25.26
C ASN A 207 -5.42 5.86 25.88
N VAL A 208 -4.30 5.97 25.17
CA VAL A 208 -3.14 6.75 25.61
C VAL A 208 -3.49 8.24 25.56
N VAL A 209 -2.91 9.01 26.48
CA VAL A 209 -2.86 10.47 26.44
C VAL A 209 -1.41 10.90 26.66
N PHE A 210 -0.84 11.65 25.72
CA PHE A 210 0.53 12.18 25.83
C PHE A 210 0.53 13.48 26.63
N SER A 211 0.86 13.41 27.91
CA SER A 211 0.72 14.54 28.84
C SER A 211 1.77 15.63 28.66
N GLN A 212 2.93 15.29 28.08
CA GLN A 212 4.03 16.22 27.83
C GLN A 212 4.16 16.63 26.35
N LEU A 213 3.20 16.27 25.50
CA LEU A 213 3.32 16.51 24.07
C LEU A 213 3.37 18.02 23.77
N GLU A 214 4.43 18.45 23.11
CA GLU A 214 4.62 19.82 22.66
C GLU A 214 4.29 19.95 21.17
N MET A 215 4.74 19.00 20.35
CA MET A 215 4.55 19.02 18.91
C MET A 215 4.12 17.66 18.36
N LEU A 216 3.05 17.70 17.55
CA LEU A 216 2.64 16.65 16.63
C LEU A 216 2.65 17.20 15.21
N ASP A 217 3.41 16.57 14.32
CA ASP A 217 3.35 16.84 12.89
C ASP A 217 2.90 15.59 12.13
N LEU A 218 1.70 15.66 11.58
CA LEU A 218 1.10 14.65 10.68
C LEU A 218 0.84 15.26 9.30
N SER A 219 1.47 16.39 8.97
CA SER A 219 1.24 17.04 7.69
C SER A 219 1.76 16.23 6.50
N SER A 220 1.16 16.44 5.33
CA SER A 220 1.50 15.72 4.10
C SER A 220 1.33 14.19 4.22
N ASN A 221 0.24 13.75 4.84
CA ASN A 221 -0.20 12.35 4.90
C ASN A 221 -1.49 12.14 4.08
N LYS A 222 -2.21 11.03 4.30
CA LYS A 222 -3.43 10.64 3.55
C LYS A 222 -4.65 10.52 4.46
N LEU A 223 -4.65 11.17 5.62
CA LEU A 223 -5.73 11.07 6.61
C LEU A 223 -7.05 11.59 6.04
N ALA A 224 -8.13 10.83 6.23
CA ALA A 224 -9.47 11.22 5.77
C ALA A 224 -10.40 11.68 6.92
N HIS A 225 -10.05 11.34 8.16
CA HIS A 225 -10.82 11.67 9.35
C HIS A 225 -9.91 12.14 10.49
N LEU A 226 -10.37 13.14 11.25
CA LEU A 226 -9.86 13.42 12.59
C LEU A 226 -10.87 12.83 13.57
N GLY A 227 -10.63 11.62 14.05
CA GLY A 227 -11.55 10.89 14.93
C GLY A 227 -11.22 10.99 16.42
N PRO A 228 -11.97 10.25 17.27
CA PRO A 228 -11.80 10.24 18.72
C PRO A 228 -10.39 9.86 19.19
N GLU A 229 -9.64 9.11 18.39
CA GLU A 229 -8.25 8.70 18.65
C GLU A 229 -7.32 9.89 18.91
N PHE A 230 -7.61 11.07 18.32
CA PHE A 230 -6.86 12.30 18.54
C PHE A 230 -7.02 12.88 19.96
N ALA A 231 -7.88 12.30 20.80
CA ALA A 231 -7.84 12.56 22.24
C ALA A 231 -6.46 12.27 22.85
N ALA A 232 -5.68 11.36 22.23
CA ALA A 232 -4.30 11.06 22.64
C ALA A 232 -3.38 12.27 22.65
N VAL A 233 -3.59 13.19 21.70
CA VAL A 233 -2.73 14.36 21.46
C VAL A 233 -3.44 15.65 21.88
N SER A 234 -4.53 15.55 22.64
CA SER A 234 -5.35 16.69 23.06
C SER A 234 -4.62 17.72 23.92
N GLN A 235 -3.49 17.35 24.53
CA GLN A 235 -2.63 18.24 25.33
C GLN A 235 -1.49 18.88 24.52
N GLY A 236 -1.37 18.56 23.23
CA GLY A 236 -0.34 19.11 22.34
C GLY A 236 -0.35 20.64 22.29
N ARG A 237 0.82 21.28 22.17
CA ARG A 237 0.90 22.74 21.96
C ARG A 237 0.82 23.12 20.49
N SER A 238 1.46 22.33 19.62
CA SER A 238 1.48 22.52 18.18
C SER A 238 0.99 21.24 17.49
N ILE A 239 -0.09 21.34 16.73
CA ILE A 239 -0.69 20.22 16.01
C ILE A 239 -0.83 20.61 14.54
N ASN A 240 -0.10 19.90 13.68
CA ASN A 240 -0.13 20.12 12.24
C ASN A 240 -0.70 18.90 11.52
N LEU A 241 -1.83 19.10 10.85
CA LEU A 241 -2.53 18.11 10.03
C LEU A 241 -2.73 18.63 8.58
N SER A 242 -1.96 19.65 8.20
CA SER A 242 -2.08 20.26 6.88
C SER A 242 -1.70 19.29 5.75
N ASN A 243 -2.20 19.55 4.54
CA ASN A 243 -1.97 18.74 3.34
C ASN A 243 -2.31 17.25 3.53
N ASN A 244 -3.40 16.98 4.23
CA ASN A 244 -4.01 15.65 4.31
C ASN A 244 -5.22 15.58 3.37
N LYS A 245 -6.06 14.57 3.54
CA LYS A 245 -7.32 14.42 2.83
C LYS A 245 -8.50 14.53 3.81
N LEU A 246 -8.37 15.26 4.91
CA LEU A 246 -9.40 15.31 5.96
C LEU A 246 -10.70 15.87 5.38
N VAL A 247 -11.81 15.22 5.73
CA VAL A 247 -13.16 15.67 5.36
C VAL A 247 -14.03 15.87 6.60
N LEU A 248 -13.99 14.91 7.52
CA LEU A 248 -14.76 14.97 8.75
C LEU A 248 -13.86 15.19 9.96
N LEU A 249 -14.34 16.05 10.86
CA LEU A 249 -13.75 16.29 12.16
C LEU A 249 -14.71 15.82 13.25
N SER A 250 -14.22 14.97 14.14
CA SER A 250 -14.92 14.57 15.35
C SER A 250 -14.85 15.68 16.40
N GLU A 251 -15.73 15.60 17.41
CA GLU A 251 -15.80 16.59 18.47
C GLU A 251 -14.77 16.35 19.59
N VAL A 252 -13.50 16.11 19.24
CA VAL A 252 -12.40 16.05 20.22
C VAL A 252 -12.19 17.43 20.83
N LYS A 253 -12.03 17.48 22.16
CA LYS A 253 -11.72 18.72 22.88
C LYS A 253 -10.22 18.83 23.07
N PHE A 254 -9.63 19.87 22.49
CA PHE A 254 -8.22 20.19 22.67
C PHE A 254 -8.01 21.13 23.86
N SER A 255 -6.83 21.03 24.46
CA SER A 255 -6.41 21.88 25.57
C SER A 255 -6.40 23.36 25.18
N PRO A 256 -6.72 24.29 26.10
CA PRO A 256 -6.49 25.72 25.89
C PRO A 256 -5.02 26.09 25.69
N ALA A 257 -4.09 25.19 26.01
CA ALA A 257 -2.65 25.39 25.85
C ALA A 257 -2.15 25.23 24.39
N VAL A 258 -3.03 24.86 23.44
CA VAL A 258 -2.68 24.81 22.01
C VAL A 258 -2.37 26.22 21.52
N THR A 259 -1.17 26.41 20.97
CA THR A 259 -0.67 27.67 20.41
C THR A 259 -0.54 27.65 18.89
N SER A 260 -0.54 26.46 18.28
CA SER A 260 -0.51 26.28 16.83
C SER A 260 -1.40 25.11 16.43
N PHE A 261 -2.30 25.35 15.48
CA PHE A 261 -3.22 24.33 14.98
C PHE A 261 -3.49 24.57 13.51
N ASP A 262 -3.04 23.64 12.66
CA ASP A 262 -3.05 23.78 11.20
C ASP A 262 -3.80 22.63 10.51
N LEU A 263 -4.87 22.97 9.79
CA LEU A 263 -5.67 22.07 8.95
C LEU A 263 -5.63 22.44 7.46
N ARG A 264 -4.71 23.31 7.02
CA ARG A 264 -4.69 23.80 5.63
C ARG A 264 -4.55 22.68 4.60
N GLY A 265 -5.03 22.89 3.38
CA GLY A 265 -4.86 21.93 2.28
C GLY A 265 -5.63 20.62 2.50
N ASN A 266 -6.75 20.68 3.23
CA ASN A 266 -7.70 19.59 3.39
C ASN A 266 -9.02 19.91 2.66
N GLY A 267 -9.89 18.90 2.51
CA GLY A 267 -11.21 19.04 1.86
C GLY A 267 -12.33 18.93 2.88
N LEU A 268 -12.39 19.87 3.82
CA LEU A 268 -13.23 19.77 5.02
C LEU A 268 -14.72 19.97 4.71
N GLN A 269 -15.59 19.28 5.44
CA GLN A 269 -17.03 19.54 5.40
C GLN A 269 -17.40 20.67 6.37
N CYS A 270 -18.05 21.74 5.87
CA CYS A 270 -18.36 22.93 6.69
C CYS A 270 -19.14 22.60 7.97
N ALA A 271 -20.09 21.66 7.90
CA ALA A 271 -20.91 21.29 9.04
C ALA A 271 -20.10 20.68 10.21
N THR A 272 -19.10 19.85 9.92
CA THR A 272 -18.25 19.27 10.99
C THR A 272 -17.25 20.28 11.52
N LEU A 273 -16.65 21.08 10.64
CA LEU A 273 -15.72 22.15 11.02
C LEU A 273 -16.37 23.18 11.95
N LYS A 274 -17.61 23.60 11.65
CA LYS A 274 -18.40 24.48 12.51
C LYS A 274 -18.67 23.88 13.89
N LYS A 275 -19.03 22.60 13.96
CA LYS A 275 -19.23 21.89 15.25
C LYS A 275 -17.93 21.79 16.03
N PHE A 276 -16.83 21.48 15.34
CA PHE A 276 -15.49 21.38 15.92
C PHE A 276 -15.06 22.70 16.59
N PHE A 277 -15.19 23.84 15.91
CA PHE A 277 -14.88 25.16 16.49
C PHE A 277 -15.85 25.57 17.58
N LYS A 278 -17.14 25.21 17.50
CA LYS A 278 -18.09 25.47 18.58
C LYS A 278 -17.64 24.85 19.91
N LYS A 279 -17.02 23.66 19.87
CA LYS A 279 -16.48 22.96 21.04
C LYS A 279 -15.07 23.43 21.43
N ASN A 280 -14.29 23.87 20.45
CA ASN A 280 -12.92 24.36 20.60
C ASN A 280 -12.81 25.84 20.22
N LYS A 281 -13.57 26.72 20.89
CA LYS A 281 -13.65 28.15 20.53
C LYS A 281 -12.29 28.86 20.48
N GLN A 282 -11.37 28.44 21.34
CA GLN A 282 -10.01 28.97 21.38
C GLN A 282 -9.24 28.68 20.07
N LEU A 283 -9.47 27.53 19.46
CA LEU A 283 -8.72 27.09 18.28
C LEU A 283 -9.04 27.94 17.04
N GLU A 284 -10.20 28.58 16.96
CA GLU A 284 -10.53 29.42 15.82
C GLU A 284 -9.53 30.58 15.67
N SER A 285 -9.25 31.29 16.77
CA SER A 285 -8.25 32.36 16.80
C SER A 285 -6.82 31.87 16.61
N VAL A 286 -6.48 30.73 17.22
CA VAL A 286 -5.16 30.10 17.10
C VAL A 286 -4.89 29.67 15.66
N SER A 287 -5.87 29.07 15.00
CA SER A 287 -5.76 28.65 13.61
C SER A 287 -5.61 29.85 12.67
N ILE A 288 -6.32 30.97 12.88
CA ILE A 288 -6.13 32.18 12.07
C ILE A 288 -4.69 32.69 12.18
N ALA A 289 -4.13 32.76 13.41
CA ALA A 289 -2.74 33.15 13.62
C ALA A 289 -1.77 32.16 12.93
N THR A 290 -2.02 30.85 13.06
CA THR A 290 -1.21 29.80 12.44
C THR A 290 -1.19 29.94 10.91
N VAL A 291 -2.36 30.18 10.29
CA VAL A 291 -2.47 30.39 8.83
C VAL A 291 -1.78 31.69 8.40
N ARG A 292 -1.90 32.75 9.20
CA ARG A 292 -1.22 34.03 8.96
C ARG A 292 0.30 33.88 8.98
N ASP A 293 0.84 33.21 9.99
CA ASP A 293 2.28 32.99 10.13
C ASP A 293 2.83 32.16 8.96
N ALA A 294 2.05 31.21 8.45
CA ALA A 294 2.49 30.32 7.40
C ALA A 294 2.25 30.84 5.96
N THR A 295 1.33 31.78 5.75
CA THR A 295 0.94 32.24 4.39
C THR A 295 0.98 33.76 4.19
N GLY A 296 1.13 34.53 5.27
CA GLY A 296 0.94 35.99 5.27
C GLY A 296 -0.52 36.43 5.19
N ARG A 297 -1.50 35.51 5.25
CA ARG A 297 -2.95 35.81 5.18
C ARG A 297 -3.71 35.14 6.31
N ASP A 298 -4.83 35.73 6.71
CA ASP A 298 -5.69 35.21 7.80
C ASP A 298 -6.46 33.94 7.42
N LYS A 299 -6.53 33.64 6.11
CA LYS A 299 -7.27 32.52 5.55
C LYS A 299 -6.43 31.81 4.51
N GLU A 300 -6.65 30.51 4.37
CA GLU A 300 -5.99 29.73 3.35
C GLU A 300 -6.52 30.05 1.94
N ALA A 301 -5.77 29.66 0.91
CA ALA A 301 -6.19 29.87 -0.48
C ALA A 301 -7.07 28.71 -0.95
N CYS A 302 -8.35 28.98 -1.21
CA CYS A 302 -9.31 27.99 -1.69
C CYS A 302 -9.58 28.10 -3.19
N THR A 303 -10.29 27.11 -3.74
CA THR A 303 -10.87 27.18 -5.08
C THR A 303 -12.14 28.04 -5.07
N ASP A 304 -12.56 28.55 -6.23
CA ASP A 304 -13.65 29.53 -6.34
C ASP A 304 -15.02 29.03 -5.84
N THR A 305 -15.18 27.72 -5.65
CA THR A 305 -16.42 27.07 -5.17
C THR A 305 -16.46 26.85 -3.66
N ASP A 306 -15.34 27.05 -2.96
CA ASP A 306 -15.20 26.72 -1.55
C ASP A 306 -15.74 27.82 -0.64
N LYS A 307 -16.32 27.41 0.49
CA LYS A 307 -16.71 28.28 1.60
C LYS A 307 -15.61 28.32 2.65
N TYR A 308 -15.80 29.15 3.67
CA TYR A 308 -14.89 29.23 4.82
C TYR A 308 -15.65 29.02 6.12
N GLU A 309 -15.03 28.27 7.04
CA GLU A 309 -15.37 28.26 8.46
C GLU A 309 -14.06 28.49 9.23
N GLY A 310 -13.97 29.61 9.96
CA GLY A 310 -12.69 30.10 10.48
C GLY A 310 -11.69 30.43 9.34
N PRO A 311 -10.43 29.98 9.42
CA PRO A 311 -9.41 30.24 8.40
C PRO A 311 -9.35 29.20 7.26
N TYR A 312 -10.17 28.14 7.31
CA TYR A 312 -10.05 26.98 6.42
C TYR A 312 -11.14 26.92 5.35
N CYS A 313 -10.79 26.37 4.19
CA CYS A 313 -11.70 25.98 3.12
C CYS A 313 -12.64 24.88 3.61
N CYS A 314 -13.89 24.95 3.18
CA CYS A 314 -14.83 23.87 3.40
C CYS A 314 -15.91 23.82 2.31
N GLU A 315 -16.50 22.65 2.16
CA GLU A 315 -17.60 22.41 1.22
C GLU A 315 -18.83 21.81 1.95
N ASN A 316 -20.02 22.07 1.41
CA ASN A 316 -21.26 21.48 1.89
C ASN A 316 -21.50 20.12 1.22
N LEU A 317 -20.72 19.12 1.63
CA LEU A 317 -20.81 17.76 1.10
C LEU A 317 -22.05 17.04 1.67
N VAL A 318 -22.81 16.35 0.82
CA VAL A 318 -23.97 15.55 1.25
C VAL A 318 -23.53 14.17 1.76
N ALA A 319 -22.58 13.53 1.07
CA ALA A 319 -22.07 12.19 1.42
C ALA A 319 -20.54 12.06 1.19
N PRO A 320 -19.71 12.72 2.03
CA PRO A 320 -18.27 12.91 1.78
C PRO A 320 -17.42 11.64 1.63
N TYR A 321 -17.73 10.57 2.38
CA TYR A 321 -17.02 9.29 2.24
C TYR A 321 -17.56 8.46 1.07
N ALA A 322 -18.87 8.51 0.85
CA ALA A 322 -19.49 7.75 -0.22
C ALA A 322 -18.95 8.24 -1.57
N GLU A 323 -18.83 9.55 -1.79
CA GLU A 323 -18.30 10.10 -3.04
C GLU A 323 -16.86 9.65 -3.32
N ARG A 324 -15.95 9.73 -2.34
CA ARG A 324 -14.57 9.24 -2.52
C ARG A 324 -14.47 7.73 -2.71
N LEU A 325 -15.26 6.96 -1.95
CA LEU A 325 -15.29 5.51 -2.12
C LEU A 325 -15.89 5.12 -3.46
N ILE A 326 -16.93 5.83 -3.91
CA ILE A 326 -17.54 5.67 -5.24
C ILE A 326 -16.50 5.97 -6.31
N ASP A 327 -15.70 7.02 -6.19
CA ASP A 327 -14.67 7.34 -7.18
C ASP A 327 -13.53 6.32 -7.21
N LEU A 328 -13.13 5.77 -6.06
CA LEU A 328 -12.18 4.64 -6.01
C LEU A 328 -12.78 3.38 -6.64
N LYS A 329 -14.02 3.03 -6.29
CA LYS A 329 -14.72 1.86 -6.83
C LYS A 329 -15.01 2.01 -8.33
N ARG A 330 -15.28 3.23 -8.81
CA ARG A 330 -15.39 3.55 -10.23
C ARG A 330 -14.09 3.26 -10.98
N LYS A 331 -12.92 3.53 -10.39
CA LYS A 331 -11.62 3.19 -10.99
C LYS A 331 -11.38 1.69 -11.00
N GLU A 332 -11.73 1.00 -9.92
CA GLU A 332 -11.61 -0.45 -9.80
C GLU A 332 -12.47 -1.21 -10.83
N TYR A 333 -13.70 -0.73 -11.08
CA TYR A 333 -14.66 -1.36 -12.00
C TYR A 333 -14.81 -0.65 -13.36
N ALA A 334 -13.91 0.27 -13.71
CA ALA A 334 -13.98 0.97 -14.98
C ALA A 334 -13.74 -0.02 -16.14
N LEU A 335 -14.66 -0.02 -17.12
CA LEU A 335 -14.58 -0.87 -18.32
C LEU A 335 -13.34 -0.58 -19.18
N PHE A 336 -12.80 0.63 -19.06
CA PHE A 336 -11.53 1.04 -19.65
C PHE A 336 -10.57 1.36 -18.52
N SER A 337 -9.30 0.99 -18.68
CA SER A 337 -8.19 1.62 -17.94
C SER A 337 -8.14 3.09 -18.34
N ARG A 338 -9.06 3.90 -17.79
CA ARG A 338 -8.92 5.34 -17.85
C ARG A 338 -7.77 5.65 -16.91
N VAL A 339 -6.68 6.13 -17.53
CA VAL A 339 -5.79 7.14 -16.96
C VAL A 339 -6.61 7.91 -15.93
N GLY A 340 -6.23 7.85 -14.64
CA GLY A 340 -6.87 8.68 -13.62
C GLY A 340 -7.01 10.10 -14.16
N SER A 341 -8.08 10.83 -13.82
CA SER A 341 -8.36 12.12 -14.48
C SER A 341 -7.07 12.95 -14.56
N GLU A 342 -6.79 13.65 -15.67
CA GLU A 342 -5.50 14.37 -15.83
C GLU A 342 -5.17 15.24 -14.61
N LYS A 343 -6.22 15.75 -13.95
CA LYS A 343 -6.19 16.40 -12.64
C LYS A 343 -5.59 15.54 -11.52
N GLU A 344 -6.08 14.32 -11.30
CA GLU A 344 -5.54 13.38 -10.30
C GLU A 344 -4.08 13.01 -10.57
N ARG A 345 -3.72 12.81 -11.84
CA ARG A 345 -2.33 12.54 -12.22
C ARG A 345 -1.44 13.75 -11.91
N ALA A 346 -1.88 14.95 -12.25
CA ALA A 346 -1.15 16.18 -11.93
C ALA A 346 -1.01 16.40 -10.42
N GLU A 347 -2.06 16.11 -9.64
CA GLU A 347 -2.02 16.14 -8.17
C GLU A 347 -1.02 15.13 -7.61
N CYS A 348 -1.06 13.87 -8.07
CA CYS A 348 -0.12 12.82 -7.68
C CYS A 348 1.33 13.18 -8.02
N GLU A 349 1.58 13.67 -9.25
CA GLU A 349 2.92 14.11 -9.68
C GLU A 349 3.43 15.29 -8.85
N LYS A 350 2.54 16.22 -8.48
CA LYS A 350 2.88 17.34 -7.59
C LYS A 350 3.25 16.85 -6.19
N GLU A 351 2.42 16.00 -5.58
CA GLU A 351 2.70 15.42 -4.25
C GLU A 351 4.04 14.67 -4.22
N ASN A 352 4.32 13.88 -5.25
CA ASN A 352 5.59 13.17 -5.38
C ASN A 352 6.78 14.13 -5.54
N LYS A 353 6.65 15.19 -6.36
CA LYS A 353 7.68 16.23 -6.50
C LYS A 353 7.94 16.96 -5.17
N ASP A 354 6.91 17.27 -4.41
CA ASP A 354 7.05 17.96 -3.14
C ASP A 354 7.73 17.07 -2.09
N ARG A 355 7.39 15.76 -2.05
CA ARG A 355 8.12 14.78 -1.23
C ARG A 355 9.60 14.69 -1.65
N LEU A 356 9.89 14.63 -2.96
CA LEU A 356 11.28 14.58 -3.45
C LEU A 356 12.08 15.82 -3.06
N ARG A 357 11.49 17.02 -3.18
CA ARG A 357 12.12 18.27 -2.71
C ARG A 357 12.43 18.22 -1.22
N LYS A 358 11.52 17.69 -0.41
CA LYS A 358 11.76 17.53 1.03
C LYS A 358 12.88 16.53 1.30
N VAL A 359 12.95 15.41 0.57
CA VAL A 359 14.08 14.47 0.64
C VAL A 359 15.40 15.18 0.34
N ASP A 360 15.45 15.98 -0.74
CA ASP A 360 16.67 16.72 -1.11
C ASP A 360 17.06 17.76 -0.06
N MET A 361 16.08 18.44 0.54
CA MET A 361 16.31 19.36 1.67
C MET A 361 16.91 18.64 2.88
N ILE A 362 16.39 17.47 3.23
CA ILE A 362 16.91 16.67 4.35
C ILE A 362 18.30 16.12 4.06
N LYS A 363 18.55 15.64 2.84
CA LYS A 363 19.90 15.25 2.40
C LYS A 363 20.90 16.41 2.51
N LYS A 364 20.48 17.62 2.16
CA LYS A 364 21.30 18.83 2.31
C LYS A 364 21.48 19.23 3.79
N GLN A 365 20.43 19.13 4.60
CA GLN A 365 20.49 19.48 6.03
C GLN A 365 21.50 18.60 6.78
N TYR A 366 21.56 17.30 6.46
CA TYR A 366 22.50 16.36 7.08
C TYR A 366 23.79 16.17 6.26
N SER A 367 24.05 16.98 5.23
CA SER A 367 25.26 16.83 4.43
C SER A 367 26.51 17.12 5.25
N THR A 368 27.51 16.27 5.15
CA THR A 368 28.82 16.47 5.79
C THR A 368 29.87 16.87 4.76
N THR A 369 30.92 17.56 5.21
CA THR A 369 32.08 17.85 4.35
C THR A 369 32.95 16.61 4.24
N ILE A 370 33.03 16.05 3.03
CA ILE A 370 33.86 14.89 2.68
C ILE A 370 34.79 15.32 1.54
N ASP A 371 36.03 14.84 1.54
CA ASP A 371 36.95 15.13 0.44
C ASP A 371 36.47 14.50 -0.88
N GLU A 372 36.86 15.11 -2.01
CA GLU A 372 36.36 14.67 -3.32
C GLU A 372 36.79 13.25 -3.71
N GLU A 373 37.91 12.76 -3.18
CA GLU A 373 38.39 11.40 -3.45
C GLU A 373 37.51 10.38 -2.72
N THR A 374 37.29 10.55 -1.43
CA THR A 374 36.37 9.74 -0.64
C THR A 374 34.96 9.79 -1.23
N ARG A 375 34.44 10.96 -1.62
CA ARG A 375 33.13 11.08 -2.27
C ARG A 375 33.03 10.25 -3.55
N ARG A 376 34.05 10.30 -4.42
CA ARG A 376 34.08 9.50 -5.66
C ARG A 376 34.13 8.00 -5.37
N ASN A 377 34.90 7.59 -4.35
CA ASN A 377 35.01 6.20 -3.94
C ASN A 377 33.71 5.68 -3.31
N GLN A 378 33.02 6.48 -2.48
CA GLN A 378 31.68 6.16 -1.96
C GLN A 378 30.67 5.98 -3.09
N MET A 379 30.64 6.91 -4.06
CA MET A 379 29.77 6.83 -5.23
C MET A 379 30.03 5.56 -6.07
N LYS A 380 31.31 5.18 -6.24
CA LYS A 380 31.68 3.94 -6.93
C LYS A 380 31.10 2.71 -6.22
N ILE A 381 31.24 2.62 -4.90
CA ILE A 381 30.70 1.52 -4.09
C ILE A 381 29.17 1.45 -4.25
N GLN A 382 28.49 2.59 -4.16
CA GLN A 382 27.04 2.68 -4.31
C GLN A 382 26.56 2.26 -5.71
N LEU A 383 27.25 2.69 -6.77
CA LEU A 383 26.94 2.30 -8.14
C LEU A 383 27.14 0.80 -8.36
N THR A 384 28.20 0.21 -7.79
CA THR A 384 28.44 -1.23 -7.84
C THR A 384 27.31 -2.00 -7.14
N GLN A 385 26.89 -1.58 -5.95
CA GLN A 385 25.76 -2.21 -5.25
C GLN A 385 24.45 -2.11 -6.05
N THR A 386 24.18 -0.94 -6.63
CA THR A 386 22.99 -0.72 -7.47
C THR A 386 23.01 -1.61 -8.71
N LYS A 387 24.17 -1.71 -9.38
CA LYS A 387 24.36 -2.61 -10.52
C LYS A 387 24.05 -4.06 -10.13
N THR A 388 24.63 -4.55 -9.04
CA THR A 388 24.39 -5.92 -8.57
C THR A 388 22.92 -6.15 -8.20
N ALA A 389 22.25 -5.17 -7.60
CA ALA A 389 20.82 -5.26 -7.30
C ALA A 389 19.95 -5.34 -8.57
N LEU A 390 20.29 -4.58 -9.61
CA LEU A 390 19.61 -4.63 -10.91
C LEU A 390 19.87 -5.96 -11.64
N GLU A 391 21.11 -6.44 -11.64
CA GLU A 391 21.48 -7.74 -12.21
C GLU A 391 20.75 -8.91 -11.54
N ARG A 392 20.47 -8.83 -10.22
CA ARG A 392 19.65 -9.82 -9.51
C ARG A 392 18.17 -9.79 -9.89
N LYS A 393 17.64 -8.64 -10.29
CA LYS A 393 16.23 -8.50 -10.70
C LYS A 393 15.98 -8.97 -12.13
N LEU A 394 17.00 -8.90 -12.99
CA LEU A 394 16.86 -9.19 -14.41
C LEU A 394 16.40 -10.64 -14.69
N PRO A 395 16.94 -11.70 -14.05
CA PRO A 395 16.47 -13.07 -14.26
C PRO A 395 15.00 -13.27 -13.89
N ALA A 396 14.54 -12.66 -12.79
CA ALA A 396 13.14 -12.78 -12.37
C ALA A 396 12.19 -12.14 -13.40
N LEU A 397 12.55 -10.97 -13.95
CA LEU A 397 11.78 -10.32 -15.01
C LEU A 397 11.80 -11.14 -16.31
N GLN A 398 12.95 -11.70 -16.66
CA GLN A 398 13.09 -12.55 -17.84
C GLN A 398 12.28 -13.84 -17.71
N ASN A 399 12.29 -14.47 -16.53
CA ASN A 399 11.49 -15.68 -16.27
C ASN A 399 10.00 -15.37 -16.35
N ALA A 400 9.53 -14.30 -15.72
CA ALA A 400 8.13 -13.89 -15.82
C ALA A 400 7.71 -13.58 -17.27
N TYR A 401 8.60 -12.98 -18.05
CA TYR A 401 8.38 -12.76 -19.49
C TYR A 401 8.27 -14.08 -20.25
N ASN A 402 9.20 -15.01 -20.03
CA ASN A 402 9.23 -16.31 -20.71
C ASN A 402 8.03 -17.20 -20.31
N GLU A 403 7.62 -17.18 -19.04
CA GLU A 403 6.42 -17.86 -18.55
C GLU A 403 5.17 -17.32 -19.25
N LEU A 404 5.01 -15.98 -19.29
CA LEU A 404 3.89 -15.36 -20.01
C LEU A 404 3.90 -15.71 -21.51
N ALA A 405 5.08 -15.70 -22.14
CA ALA A 405 5.23 -16.06 -23.54
C ALA A 405 4.82 -17.51 -23.79
N GLY A 406 5.33 -18.46 -23.00
CA GLY A 406 5.02 -19.88 -23.14
C GLY A 406 3.53 -20.20 -22.91
N GLU A 407 2.89 -19.52 -21.96
CA GLU A 407 1.46 -19.69 -21.69
C GLU A 407 0.62 -19.20 -22.88
N LEU A 408 0.95 -18.01 -23.42
CA LEU A 408 0.25 -17.46 -24.59
C LEU A 408 0.47 -18.31 -25.85
N GLU A 409 1.66 -18.85 -26.07
CA GLU A 409 1.96 -19.76 -27.18
C GLU A 409 1.18 -21.07 -27.07
N THR A 410 1.08 -21.64 -25.86
CA THR A 410 0.28 -22.84 -25.59
C THR A 410 -1.19 -22.61 -25.94
N VAL A 411 -1.78 -21.53 -25.43
CA VAL A 411 -3.18 -21.19 -25.70
C VAL A 411 -3.41 -20.87 -27.18
N ALA A 412 -2.47 -20.18 -27.84
CA ALA A 412 -2.55 -19.93 -29.26
C ALA A 412 -2.54 -21.23 -30.09
N ALA A 413 -1.73 -22.22 -29.70
CA ALA A 413 -1.67 -23.53 -30.34
C ALA A 413 -2.99 -24.30 -30.18
N GLU A 414 -3.59 -24.30 -28.98
CA GLU A 414 -4.91 -24.92 -28.73
C GLU A 414 -6.02 -24.30 -29.61
N LEU A 415 -5.96 -22.98 -29.81
CA LEU A 415 -6.90 -22.22 -30.63
C LEU A 415 -6.56 -22.19 -32.13
N GLN A 416 -5.50 -22.90 -32.55
CA GLN A 416 -5.02 -22.97 -33.94
C GLN A 416 -4.67 -21.60 -34.53
N ILE A 417 -4.13 -20.69 -33.71
CA ILE A 417 -3.65 -19.37 -34.13
C ILE A 417 -2.19 -19.50 -34.58
N THR A 418 -1.86 -18.99 -35.76
CA THR A 418 -0.51 -19.06 -36.32
C THR A 418 0.45 -18.11 -35.61
N VAL A 419 1.50 -18.65 -34.97
CA VAL A 419 2.55 -17.87 -34.31
C VAL A 419 3.79 -17.78 -35.22
N THR A 420 4.03 -16.59 -35.79
CA THR A 420 5.28 -16.11 -36.40
C THR A 420 6.36 -15.81 -35.35
N GLU A 421 7.63 -15.88 -35.74
CA GLU A 421 8.81 -15.81 -34.85
C GLU A 421 9.00 -14.45 -34.15
N ASP A 422 8.49 -13.35 -34.71
CA ASP A 422 8.66 -11.97 -34.19
C ASP A 422 7.40 -11.42 -33.48
N HIS A 423 6.53 -12.30 -32.95
CA HIS A 423 5.27 -11.83 -32.40
C HIS A 423 5.41 -11.02 -31.11
N ASN A 424 4.80 -9.84 -31.13
CA ASN A 424 4.56 -9.07 -29.92
C ASN A 424 3.53 -9.80 -29.03
N LEU A 425 3.88 -10.11 -27.78
CA LEU A 425 2.97 -10.77 -26.81
C LEU A 425 1.61 -10.08 -26.69
N LEU A 426 1.56 -8.75 -26.80
CA LEU A 426 0.32 -7.99 -26.77
C LEU A 426 -0.57 -8.28 -27.99
N GLN A 427 0.02 -8.46 -29.17
CA GLN A 427 -0.71 -8.81 -30.38
C GLN A 427 -1.22 -10.25 -30.30
N LEU A 428 -0.40 -11.18 -29.80
CA LEU A 428 -0.80 -12.57 -29.60
C LEU A 428 -1.99 -12.69 -28.64
N LEU A 429 -1.94 -11.99 -27.50
CA LEU A 429 -3.05 -11.92 -26.55
C LEU A 429 -4.34 -11.39 -27.20
N ARG A 430 -4.25 -10.33 -28.03
CA ARG A 430 -5.41 -9.79 -28.75
C ARG A 430 -6.01 -10.81 -29.71
N SER A 431 -5.17 -11.54 -30.46
CA SER A 431 -5.63 -12.60 -31.37
C SER A 431 -6.31 -13.75 -30.62
N ILE A 432 -5.76 -14.16 -29.47
CA ILE A 432 -6.36 -15.18 -28.59
C ILE A 432 -7.75 -14.74 -28.12
N VAL A 433 -7.85 -13.53 -27.57
CA VAL A 433 -9.14 -12.98 -27.09
C VAL A 433 -10.15 -12.90 -28.24
N GLN A 434 -9.73 -12.39 -29.40
CA GLN A 434 -10.61 -12.31 -30.57
C GLN A 434 -11.12 -13.70 -30.99
N ARG A 435 -10.25 -14.72 -30.98
CA ARG A 435 -10.63 -16.08 -31.35
C ARG A 435 -11.63 -16.70 -30.39
N TYR A 436 -11.51 -16.43 -29.09
CA TYR A 436 -12.50 -16.85 -28.10
C TYR A 436 -13.86 -16.15 -28.30
N GLU A 437 -13.86 -14.85 -28.58
CA GLU A 437 -15.08 -14.08 -28.89
C GLU A 437 -15.78 -14.63 -30.14
N ASP A 438 -15.02 -14.91 -31.21
CA ASP A 438 -15.56 -15.51 -32.44
C ASP A 438 -16.19 -16.89 -32.15
N HIS A 439 -15.50 -17.74 -31.38
CA HIS A 439 -16.04 -19.05 -30.95
C HIS A 439 -17.32 -18.90 -30.11
N TYR A 440 -17.37 -17.93 -29.20
CA TYR A 440 -18.55 -17.67 -28.38
C TYR A 440 -19.76 -17.24 -29.24
N ILE A 441 -19.53 -16.36 -30.23
CA ILE A 441 -20.56 -15.91 -31.17
C ILE A 441 -21.04 -17.09 -32.04
N GLU A 442 -20.13 -17.94 -32.51
CA GLU A 442 -20.48 -19.14 -33.28
C GLU A 442 -21.37 -20.10 -32.46
N GLU A 443 -21.04 -20.36 -31.19
CA GLU A 443 -21.83 -21.21 -30.31
C GLU A 443 -23.20 -20.60 -29.98
N GLN A 444 -23.26 -19.29 -29.71
CA GLN A 444 -24.53 -18.55 -29.57
C GLN A 444 -25.40 -18.68 -30.83
N GLY A 445 -24.79 -18.60 -32.02
CA GLY A 445 -25.47 -18.80 -33.30
C GLY A 445 -26.05 -20.21 -33.46
N LYS A 446 -25.27 -21.25 -33.09
CA LYS A 446 -25.74 -22.64 -33.09
C LYS A 446 -26.89 -22.84 -32.10
N GLN A 447 -26.77 -22.30 -30.90
CA GLN A 447 -27.82 -22.36 -29.88
C GLN A 447 -29.11 -21.69 -30.37
N SER A 448 -29.01 -20.48 -30.94
CA SER A 448 -30.18 -19.77 -31.48
C SER A 448 -30.85 -20.54 -32.62
N ASN A 449 -30.08 -21.19 -33.50
CA ASN A 449 -30.63 -22.04 -34.55
C ASN A 449 -31.32 -23.28 -33.99
N ALA A 450 -30.72 -23.94 -33.00
CA ALA A 450 -31.31 -25.11 -32.34
C ALA A 450 -32.63 -24.78 -31.63
N ILE A 451 -32.71 -23.61 -30.98
CA ILE A 451 -33.95 -23.11 -30.37
C ILE A 451 -35.02 -22.92 -31.45
N ARG A 452 -34.68 -22.28 -32.57
CA ARG A 452 -35.61 -22.05 -33.69
C ARG A 452 -36.09 -23.36 -34.32
N ASP A 453 -35.21 -24.34 -34.49
CA ASP A 453 -35.58 -25.65 -35.02
C ASP A 453 -36.51 -26.39 -34.06
N TRP A 454 -36.23 -26.31 -32.75
CA TRP A 454 -37.11 -26.87 -31.72
C TRP A 454 -38.50 -26.25 -31.74
N ASP A 455 -38.61 -24.91 -31.82
CA ASP A 455 -39.89 -24.19 -31.93
C ASP A 455 -40.66 -24.61 -33.19
N MET A 456 -39.96 -24.78 -34.32
CA MET A 456 -40.56 -25.26 -35.57
C MET A 456 -41.12 -26.69 -35.43
N TYR A 457 -40.35 -27.61 -34.83
CA TYR A 457 -40.80 -28.98 -34.62
C TYR A 457 -41.95 -29.07 -33.63
N GLN A 458 -41.95 -28.25 -32.57
CA GLN A 458 -43.07 -28.15 -31.63
C GLN A 458 -44.36 -27.71 -32.33
N LYS A 459 -44.29 -26.70 -33.20
CA LYS A 459 -45.44 -26.28 -34.01
C LYS A 459 -45.93 -27.41 -34.92
N LYS A 460 -45.00 -28.10 -35.59
CA LYS A 460 -45.36 -29.22 -36.47
C LYS A 460 -45.95 -30.41 -35.72
N GLU A 461 -45.50 -30.68 -34.51
CA GLU A 461 -46.08 -31.68 -33.61
C GLU A 461 -47.53 -31.33 -33.27
N THR A 462 -47.81 -30.06 -32.93
CA THR A 462 -49.19 -29.63 -32.68
C THR A 462 -50.10 -29.79 -33.90
N GLU A 463 -49.64 -29.43 -35.10
CA GLU A 463 -50.39 -29.64 -36.35
C GLU A 463 -50.66 -31.13 -36.63
N LEU A 464 -49.67 -32.00 -36.39
CA LEU A 464 -49.83 -33.45 -36.54
C LEU A 464 -50.79 -34.06 -35.51
N LEU A 465 -50.80 -33.55 -34.28
CA LEU A 465 -51.74 -33.98 -33.24
C LEU A 465 -53.18 -33.59 -33.61
N GLU A 466 -53.39 -32.39 -34.16
CA GLU A 466 -54.70 -31.96 -34.66
C GLU A 466 -55.19 -32.84 -35.82
N GLU A 467 -54.34 -33.12 -36.81
CA GLU A 467 -54.72 -33.98 -37.94
C GLU A 467 -54.95 -35.44 -37.51
N ASN A 468 -54.17 -35.95 -36.55
CA ASN A 468 -54.42 -37.28 -35.96
C ASN A 468 -55.77 -37.33 -35.24
N ALA A 469 -56.13 -36.29 -34.47
CA ALA A 469 -57.44 -36.20 -33.83
C ALA A 469 -58.58 -36.18 -34.86
N ARG A 470 -58.40 -35.44 -35.97
CA ARG A 470 -59.35 -35.42 -37.09
C ARG A 470 -59.51 -36.80 -37.73
N MET A 471 -58.41 -37.50 -38.01
CA MET A 471 -58.44 -38.84 -38.60
C MET A 471 -59.10 -39.87 -37.67
N LYS A 472 -58.82 -39.81 -36.36
CA LYS A 472 -59.50 -40.66 -35.37
C LYS A 472 -61.01 -40.44 -35.35
N LYS A 473 -61.46 -39.19 -35.49
CA LYS A 473 -62.89 -38.88 -35.58
C LYS A 473 -63.53 -39.49 -36.83
N LEU A 474 -62.90 -39.32 -38.00
CA LEU A 474 -63.37 -39.89 -39.27
C LEU A 474 -63.43 -41.43 -39.21
N ASN A 475 -62.44 -42.09 -38.61
CA ASN A 475 -62.48 -43.54 -38.41
C ASN A 475 -63.66 -43.95 -37.51
N GLY A 476 -63.90 -43.24 -36.40
CA GLY A 476 -65.06 -43.53 -35.53
C GLY A 476 -66.40 -43.33 -36.24
N GLU A 477 -66.51 -42.32 -37.11
CA GLU A 477 -67.68 -42.10 -37.96
C GLU A 477 -67.85 -43.23 -39.00
N ALA A 478 -66.77 -43.69 -39.62
CA ALA A 478 -66.77 -44.80 -40.57
C ALA A 478 -67.14 -46.13 -39.89
N ASP A 479 -66.62 -46.40 -38.69
CA ASP A 479 -66.99 -47.57 -37.88
C ASP A 479 -68.49 -47.56 -37.55
N THR A 480 -69.02 -46.38 -37.17
CA THR A 480 -70.45 -46.19 -36.92
C THR A 480 -71.29 -46.42 -38.19
N ALA A 481 -70.82 -45.94 -39.34
CA ALA A 481 -71.48 -46.14 -40.62
C ALA A 481 -71.46 -47.63 -41.05
N LEU A 482 -70.34 -48.32 -40.84
CA LEU A 482 -70.21 -49.77 -41.07
C LEU A 482 -71.16 -50.57 -40.18
N GLN A 483 -71.28 -50.21 -38.90
CA GLN A 483 -72.25 -50.84 -37.99
C GLN A 483 -73.69 -50.65 -38.49
N LYS A 484 -74.05 -49.44 -38.95
CA LYS A 484 -75.39 -49.18 -39.54
C LYS A 484 -75.63 -49.96 -40.83
N ALA A 485 -74.64 -50.01 -41.72
CA ALA A 485 -74.73 -50.77 -42.96
C ALA A 485 -74.88 -52.27 -42.70
N ASN A 486 -74.13 -52.81 -41.73
CA ASN A 486 -74.22 -54.21 -41.32
C ASN A 486 -75.58 -54.52 -40.67
N ALA A 487 -76.11 -53.63 -39.82
CA ALA A 487 -77.45 -53.77 -39.27
C ALA A 487 -78.54 -53.75 -40.36
N THR A 488 -78.38 -52.91 -41.38
CA THR A 488 -79.28 -52.85 -42.53
C THR A 488 -79.23 -54.14 -43.34
N LEU A 489 -78.02 -54.67 -43.57
CA LEU A 489 -77.82 -55.96 -44.24
C LEU A 489 -78.46 -57.10 -43.44
N GLN A 490 -78.32 -57.11 -42.12
CA GLN A 490 -78.97 -58.10 -41.25
C GLN A 490 -80.50 -58.01 -41.33
N ASP A 491 -81.10 -56.81 -41.29
CA ASP A 491 -82.56 -56.64 -41.45
C ASP A 491 -83.04 -57.14 -42.81
N LEU A 492 -82.34 -56.80 -43.89
CA LEU A 492 -82.65 -57.28 -45.23
C LEU A 492 -82.57 -58.81 -45.33
N ASN A 493 -81.54 -59.41 -44.73
CA ASN A 493 -81.35 -60.86 -44.73
C ASN A 493 -82.47 -61.55 -43.91
N VAL A 494 -82.89 -60.97 -42.78
CA VAL A 494 -84.05 -61.46 -42.00
C VAL A 494 -85.34 -61.36 -42.82
N ARG A 495 -85.56 -60.26 -43.56
CA ARG A 495 -86.71 -60.11 -44.46
C ARG A 495 -86.68 -61.10 -45.61
N GLU A 496 -85.53 -61.33 -46.22
CA GLU A 496 -85.33 -62.34 -47.26
C GLU A 496 -85.69 -63.74 -46.74
N GLN A 497 -85.16 -64.13 -45.58
CA GLN A 497 -85.49 -65.41 -44.92
C GLN A 497 -86.99 -65.54 -44.59
N ASN A 498 -87.63 -64.45 -44.16
CA ASN A 498 -89.07 -64.42 -43.91
C ASN A 498 -89.89 -64.52 -45.21
N LEU A 499 -89.47 -63.85 -46.28
CA LEU A 499 -90.09 -63.95 -47.60
C LEU A 499 -89.97 -65.36 -48.17
N ILE A 500 -88.80 -66.00 -48.04
CA ILE A 500 -88.59 -67.41 -48.41
C ILE A 500 -89.54 -68.32 -47.60
N LYS A 501 -89.71 -68.08 -46.29
CA LYS A 501 -90.67 -68.81 -45.43
C LYS A 501 -92.14 -68.55 -45.78
N ILE A 502 -92.48 -67.37 -46.29
CA ILE A 502 -93.85 -67.05 -46.72
C ILE A 502 -94.12 -67.68 -48.08
N LEU A 503 -93.19 -67.57 -49.03
CA LEU A 503 -93.28 -68.20 -50.35
C LEU A 503 -93.38 -69.73 -50.26
N SER A 504 -92.67 -70.37 -49.32
CA SER A 504 -92.80 -71.81 -49.07
C SER A 504 -94.15 -72.22 -48.44
N LYS A 505 -94.93 -71.27 -47.90
CA LYS A 505 -96.31 -71.48 -47.45
C LYS A 505 -97.37 -71.12 -48.50
N VAL A 506 -96.99 -70.38 -49.55
CA VAL A 506 -97.87 -69.94 -50.65
C VAL A 506 -97.71 -70.82 -51.91
N GLN A 507 -97.09 -72.01 -51.79
CA GLN A 507 -97.36 -73.09 -52.72
C GLN A 507 -98.59 -73.92 -52.29
N PRO A 508 -99.76 -73.62 -52.87
CA PRO A 508 -100.69 -74.63 -53.36
C PRO A 508 -100.61 -74.72 -54.90
N SER A 509 -100.22 -75.90 -55.37
CA SER A 509 -100.73 -76.61 -56.56
C SER A 509 -101.03 -75.82 -57.86
N ALA A 510 -100.12 -75.93 -58.83
CA ALA A 510 -100.36 -76.04 -60.28
C ALA A 510 -98.99 -76.39 -60.93
N GLN A 511 -98.81 -77.36 -61.81
CA GLN A 511 -99.72 -78.06 -62.73
C GLN A 511 -99.08 -79.38 -63.23
N ALA A 512 -99.93 -80.25 -63.76
CA ALA A 512 -99.59 -81.50 -64.46
C ALA A 512 -99.55 -81.32 -65.99
N GLU A 513 -98.89 -82.28 -66.67
CA GLU A 513 -98.83 -82.64 -68.12
C GLU A 513 -97.91 -81.80 -69.02
N ALA A 514 -96.95 -82.35 -69.78
CA ALA A 514 -96.69 -83.72 -70.25
C ALA A 514 -95.43 -84.40 -69.66
#